data_AF-A0A0Z8F516-F1
#
_entry.id   AF-A0A0Z8F516-F1
#
_cell.length_a   1.000
_cell.length_b   1.000
_cell.length_c   1.000
_cell.angle_alpha   90.00
_cell.angle_beta   90.00
_cell.angle_gamma   90.00
#
_symmetry.space_group_name_H-M   'P 1'
#
loop_
_entity.id
_entity.type
_entity.pdbx_description
1 polymer ?
#
loop_
_entity_poly.entity_id
_entity_poly.type
_entity_poly.pdbx_seq_one_letter_code
_entity_poly.pdbx_strand_id
1 'polypeptide(L)'
;MPRKRNSLKHDVFIAATKDVTNNTSRTSYKRSATRFSNWAKENNIKKISDISEEVLQKYHDDLKNDPKAYTAATIHTYLAPIAKASRINLNRIKKQKRTSDKIVRGRKHEANEQGKKQELNSRFSRLVQFQKVVGIRRNELKNLTGSDLIEDEYGNCYVLVKRGKGGKKQMQYILPKDVAIVKQTFAGIKENEPVFSEEEMNNQINLHALRAQHSRDSYFYYLKKIQQNPKMRRALSHLLISKWEDGHQKLKKESPNKYEIRRKNFIYDLRDEIYVLRGTNKSKALASGMPIEYNRLALMAVSVLNLSHWRLSVTVTNYIL
;
A
#
# COMPACT_ATOMS: atom_id res chain seq x y z
N MET A 1 -46.04 9.95 18.59
CA MET A 1 -45.22 10.75 17.64
C MET A 1 -44.50 9.81 16.69
N PRO A 2 -44.68 9.90 15.36
CA PRO A 2 -43.89 9.11 14.43
C PRO A 2 -42.42 9.55 14.50
N ARG A 3 -41.49 8.60 14.69
CA ARG A 3 -40.05 8.87 14.72
C ARG A 3 -39.66 9.67 13.47
N LYS A 4 -39.01 10.83 13.65
CA LYS A 4 -38.40 11.59 12.55
C LYS A 4 -37.53 10.63 11.74
N ARG A 5 -37.85 10.51 10.46
CA ARG A 5 -37.16 9.60 9.55
C ARG A 5 -35.72 10.09 9.35
N ASN A 6 -34.76 9.19 9.51
CA ASN A 6 -33.36 9.49 9.29
C ASN A 6 -33.12 9.92 7.83
N SER A 7 -32.09 10.76 7.64
CA SER A 7 -31.66 11.15 6.29
C SER A 7 -31.03 9.96 5.54
N LEU A 8 -31.18 9.92 4.21
CA LEU A 8 -30.53 8.90 3.37
C LEU A 8 -29.01 8.83 3.60
N LYS A 9 -28.35 9.99 3.77
CA LYS A 9 -26.95 10.08 4.18
C LYS A 9 -26.65 9.27 5.44
N HIS A 10 -27.45 9.46 6.49
CA HIS A 10 -27.28 8.78 7.77
C HIS A 10 -27.46 7.27 7.59
N ASP A 11 -28.54 6.86 6.92
CA ASP A 11 -28.86 5.44 6.72
C ASP A 11 -27.76 4.73 5.93
N VAL A 12 -27.31 5.32 4.81
CA VAL A 12 -26.21 4.79 3.99
C VAL A 12 -24.93 4.71 4.81
N PHE A 13 -24.59 5.75 5.57
CA PHE A 13 -23.38 5.77 6.38
C PHE A 13 -23.38 4.67 7.45
N ILE A 14 -24.47 4.52 8.19
CA ILE A 14 -24.60 3.49 9.23
C ILE A 14 -24.53 2.09 8.61
N ALA A 15 -25.30 1.83 7.55
CA ALA A 15 -25.30 0.54 6.87
C ALA A 15 -23.92 0.19 6.29
N ALA A 16 -23.25 1.15 5.64
CA ALA A 16 -21.95 0.93 5.04
C ALA A 16 -20.83 0.79 6.09
N THR A 17 -20.95 1.43 7.24
CA THR A 17 -19.93 1.37 8.30
C THR A 17 -20.18 0.30 9.36
N LYS A 18 -21.20 -0.55 9.18
CA LYS A 18 -21.36 -1.78 9.96
C LYS A 18 -20.04 -2.57 9.92
N ASP A 19 -19.49 -2.84 11.10
CA ASP A 19 -18.22 -3.54 11.36
C ASP A 19 -16.93 -2.80 10.91
N VAL A 20 -17.02 -1.50 10.62
CA VAL A 20 -15.86 -0.67 10.27
C VAL A 20 -15.39 0.10 11.50
N THR A 21 -14.27 -0.35 12.08
CA THR A 21 -13.66 0.24 13.30
C THR A 21 -12.62 1.32 13.02
N ASN A 22 -12.10 1.42 11.78
CA ASN A 22 -11.07 2.41 11.42
C ASN A 22 -11.67 3.78 11.13
N ASN A 23 -11.29 4.80 11.91
CA ASN A 23 -11.72 6.19 11.77
C ASN A 23 -11.46 6.78 10.36
N THR A 24 -10.32 6.47 9.74
CA THR A 24 -10.00 6.97 8.39
C THR A 24 -10.99 6.43 7.36
N SER A 25 -11.31 5.13 7.45
CA SER A 25 -12.31 4.49 6.58
C SER A 25 -13.70 5.08 6.82
N ARG A 26 -14.08 5.30 8.08
CA ARG A 26 -15.36 5.93 8.43
C ARG A 26 -15.47 7.34 7.84
N THR A 27 -14.42 8.16 7.94
CA THR A 27 -14.40 9.51 7.34
C THR A 27 -14.58 9.47 5.82
N SER A 28 -13.90 8.53 5.14
CA SER A 28 -14.08 8.32 3.69
C SER A 28 -15.51 7.92 3.36
N TYR A 29 -16.12 7.02 4.14
CA TYR A 29 -17.49 6.56 3.92
C TYR A 29 -18.51 7.67 4.14
N LYS A 30 -18.30 8.51 5.18
CA LYS A 30 -19.12 9.70 5.44
C LYS A 30 -19.09 10.66 4.25
N ARG A 31 -17.91 10.88 3.66
CA ARG A 31 -17.76 11.72 2.46
C ARG A 31 -18.53 11.13 1.27
N SER A 32 -18.39 9.82 1.02
CA SER A 32 -19.10 9.15 -0.07
C SER A 32 -20.62 9.20 0.11
N ALA A 33 -21.12 8.90 1.31
CA ALA A 33 -22.53 8.98 1.66
C ALA A 33 -23.08 10.42 1.52
N THR A 34 -22.26 11.43 1.84
CA THR A 34 -22.65 12.84 1.66
C THR A 34 -22.80 13.20 0.18
N ARG A 35 -21.82 12.87 -0.67
CA ARG A 35 -21.90 13.15 -2.11
C ARG A 35 -23.09 12.44 -2.75
N PHE A 36 -23.26 11.15 -2.46
CA PHE A 36 -24.40 10.37 -2.97
C PHE A 36 -25.73 10.94 -2.51
N SER A 37 -25.88 11.29 -1.22
CA SER A 37 -27.14 11.83 -0.71
C SER A 37 -27.53 13.17 -1.34
N ASN A 38 -26.58 13.96 -1.84
CA ASN A 38 -26.88 15.19 -2.58
C ASN A 38 -27.43 14.84 -3.97
N TRP A 39 -26.71 14.00 -4.72
CA TRP A 39 -27.15 13.52 -6.04
C TRP A 39 -28.50 12.78 -5.98
N ALA A 40 -28.71 11.96 -4.96
CA ALA A 40 -29.93 11.19 -4.75
C ALA A 40 -31.17 12.07 -4.55
N LYS A 41 -31.02 13.27 -3.95
CA LYS A 41 -32.14 14.23 -3.78
C LYS A 41 -32.65 14.73 -5.13
N GLU A 42 -31.73 15.08 -6.03
CA GLU A 42 -32.05 15.55 -7.39
C GLU A 42 -32.69 14.44 -8.24
N ASN A 43 -32.42 13.17 -7.90
CA ASN A 43 -32.93 11.99 -8.59
C ASN A 43 -34.09 11.30 -7.85
N ASN A 44 -34.73 11.96 -6.88
CA ASN A 44 -35.89 11.47 -6.12
C ASN A 44 -35.68 10.15 -5.34
N ILE A 45 -34.44 9.79 -5.00
CA ILE A 45 -34.10 8.60 -4.22
C ILE A 45 -34.12 8.96 -2.73
N LYS A 46 -35.01 8.33 -1.96
CA LYS A 46 -35.27 8.72 -0.56
C LYS A 46 -34.90 7.62 0.45
N LYS A 47 -34.74 6.38 0.02
CA LYS A 47 -34.41 5.24 0.90
C LYS A 47 -33.32 4.36 0.28
N ILE A 48 -32.66 3.55 1.11
CA ILE A 48 -31.71 2.53 0.63
C ILE A 48 -32.40 1.50 -0.26
N SER A 49 -33.65 1.14 0.05
CA SER A 49 -34.46 0.20 -0.75
C SER A 49 -34.68 0.66 -2.19
N ASP A 50 -34.58 1.97 -2.45
CA ASP A 50 -34.78 2.56 -3.77
C ASP A 50 -33.49 2.51 -4.61
N ILE A 51 -32.36 2.11 -4.01
CA ILE A 51 -31.08 1.99 -4.68
C ILE A 51 -31.03 0.65 -5.42
N SER A 52 -31.37 0.67 -6.70
CA SER A 52 -31.21 -0.46 -7.63
C SER A 52 -29.83 -0.46 -8.31
N GLU A 53 -29.55 -1.51 -9.09
CA GLU A 53 -28.33 -1.58 -9.92
C GLU A 53 -28.30 -0.44 -10.96
N GLU A 54 -29.46 -0.09 -11.51
CA GLU A 54 -29.63 1.04 -12.44
C GLU A 54 -29.34 2.38 -11.77
N VAL A 55 -29.84 2.59 -10.54
CA VAL A 55 -29.55 3.81 -9.77
C VAL A 55 -28.05 3.92 -9.51
N LEU A 56 -27.41 2.82 -9.14
CA LEU A 56 -25.97 2.80 -8.88
C LEU A 56 -25.16 3.02 -10.17
N GLN A 57 -25.65 2.53 -11.32
CA GLN A 57 -25.06 2.81 -12.63
C GLN A 57 -25.20 4.29 -13.01
N LYS A 58 -26.39 4.89 -12.85
CA LYS A 58 -26.61 6.33 -13.09
C LYS A 58 -25.69 7.19 -12.23
N TYR A 59 -25.51 6.82 -10.96
CA TYR A 59 -24.58 7.53 -10.08
C TYR A 59 -23.11 7.34 -10.48
N HIS A 60 -22.72 6.16 -10.99
CA HIS A 60 -21.40 5.97 -11.58
C HIS A 60 -21.19 6.93 -12.77
N ASP A 61 -22.17 7.07 -13.64
CA ASP A 61 -22.08 7.91 -14.83
C ASP A 61 -22.05 9.41 -14.48
N ASP A 62 -22.79 9.84 -13.46
CA ASP A 62 -22.66 11.18 -12.85
C ASP A 62 -21.23 11.43 -12.35
N LEU A 63 -20.68 10.51 -11.55
CA LEU A 63 -19.31 10.63 -11.04
C LEU A 63 -18.25 10.65 -12.16
N LYS A 64 -18.51 9.96 -13.27
CA LYS A 64 -17.63 9.96 -14.45
C LYS A 64 -17.66 11.30 -15.18
N ASN A 65 -18.82 11.95 -15.24
CA ASN A 65 -19.04 13.22 -15.92
C ASN A 65 -18.86 14.44 -15.00
N ASP A 66 -18.51 14.24 -13.73
CA ASP A 66 -18.23 15.31 -12.77
C ASP A 66 -17.12 16.24 -13.33
N PRO A 67 -17.29 17.58 -13.27
CA PRO A 67 -16.30 18.54 -13.77
C PRO A 67 -14.89 18.36 -13.19
N LYS A 68 -14.76 17.71 -12.03
CA LYS A 68 -13.46 17.38 -11.42
C LYS A 68 -12.73 16.22 -12.09
N ALA A 69 -13.33 15.57 -13.10
CA ALA A 69 -12.76 14.47 -13.87
C ALA A 69 -12.16 13.37 -12.96
N TYR A 70 -13.00 12.79 -12.11
CA TYR A 70 -12.54 11.81 -11.13
C TYR A 70 -11.89 10.58 -11.79
N THR A 71 -10.77 10.15 -11.22
CA THR A 71 -10.15 8.88 -11.62
C THR A 71 -11.04 7.69 -11.29
N ALA A 72 -10.88 6.57 -12.02
CA ALA A 72 -11.56 5.31 -11.71
C ALA A 72 -11.40 4.87 -10.24
N ALA A 73 -10.22 5.13 -9.63
CA ALA A 73 -10.00 4.83 -8.22
C ALA A 73 -10.90 5.66 -7.30
N THR A 74 -11.02 6.96 -7.56
CA THR A 74 -11.87 7.88 -6.82
C THR A 74 -13.34 7.52 -6.98
N ILE A 75 -13.80 7.24 -8.21
CA ILE A 75 -15.17 6.81 -8.49
C ILE A 75 -15.51 5.54 -7.69
N HIS A 76 -14.61 4.54 -7.68
CA HIS A 76 -14.83 3.31 -6.90
C HIS A 76 -14.91 3.58 -5.39
N THR A 77 -14.14 4.54 -4.87
CA THR A 77 -14.24 4.98 -3.46
C THR A 77 -15.60 5.62 -3.15
N TYR A 78 -16.18 6.35 -4.09
CA TYR A 78 -17.53 6.90 -3.93
C TYR A 78 -18.62 5.82 -4.02
N LEU A 79 -18.47 4.84 -4.91
CA LEU A 79 -19.48 3.78 -5.12
C LEU A 79 -19.50 2.72 -4.01
N ALA A 80 -18.33 2.33 -3.48
CA ALA A 80 -18.24 1.18 -2.57
C ALA A 80 -19.11 1.28 -1.31
N PRO A 81 -19.21 2.43 -0.61
CA PRO A 81 -20.10 2.55 0.54
C PRO A 81 -21.58 2.41 0.17
N ILE A 82 -21.99 2.92 -1.00
CA ILE A 82 -23.38 2.88 -1.46
C ILE A 82 -23.78 1.45 -1.80
N ALA A 83 -22.93 0.77 -2.59
CA ALA A 83 -23.09 -0.63 -2.94
C ALA A 83 -23.14 -1.55 -1.70
N LYS A 84 -22.27 -1.29 -0.70
CA LYS A 84 -22.30 -2.02 0.56
C LYS A 84 -23.62 -1.80 1.32
N ALA A 85 -24.10 -0.54 1.38
CA ALA A 85 -25.35 -0.20 2.06
C ALA A 85 -26.57 -0.85 1.37
N SER A 86 -26.62 -0.85 0.04
CA SER A 86 -27.70 -1.46 -0.74
C SER A 86 -27.54 -2.96 -1.01
N ARG A 87 -26.45 -3.58 -0.52
CA ARG A 87 -26.10 -5.00 -0.73
C ARG A 87 -25.97 -5.40 -2.22
N ILE A 88 -25.62 -4.43 -3.08
CA ILE A 88 -25.36 -4.66 -4.49
C ILE A 88 -23.89 -4.97 -4.69
N ASN A 89 -23.59 -6.06 -5.39
CA ASN A 89 -22.22 -6.35 -5.77
C ASN A 89 -21.79 -5.40 -6.91
N LEU A 90 -20.72 -4.63 -6.70
CA LEU A 90 -20.18 -3.71 -7.71
C LEU A 90 -19.79 -4.37 -9.04
N ASN A 91 -19.66 -5.70 -9.10
CA ASN A 91 -19.41 -6.41 -10.36
C ASN A 91 -20.64 -6.47 -11.27
N ARG A 92 -21.84 -6.18 -10.75
CA ARG A 92 -23.07 -6.15 -11.55
C ARG A 92 -23.26 -4.83 -12.30
N ILE A 93 -22.53 -3.79 -11.94
CA ILE A 93 -22.52 -2.52 -12.66
C ILE A 93 -21.32 -2.40 -13.62
N LYS A 94 -21.52 -1.70 -14.74
CA LYS A 94 -20.49 -1.34 -15.71
C LYS A 94 -19.70 -0.15 -15.16
N LYS A 95 -18.56 -0.43 -14.53
CA LYS A 95 -17.67 0.57 -13.94
C LYS A 95 -16.33 0.69 -14.67
N GLN A 96 -15.75 1.88 -14.68
CA GLN A 96 -14.40 2.08 -15.21
C GLN A 96 -13.38 1.13 -14.55
N LYS A 97 -12.55 0.46 -15.35
CA LYS A 97 -11.50 -0.42 -14.83
C LYS A 97 -10.37 0.42 -14.23
N ARG A 98 -9.96 0.07 -13.00
CA ARG A 98 -8.74 0.62 -12.40
C ARG A 98 -7.55 -0.08 -13.03
N THR A 99 -6.75 0.66 -13.78
CA THR A 99 -5.54 0.16 -14.41
C THR A 99 -4.32 0.91 -13.88
N SER A 100 -3.18 0.25 -13.92
CA SER A 100 -1.93 0.70 -13.29
C SER A 100 -1.26 1.89 -13.98
N ASP A 101 -1.42 1.99 -15.29
CA ASP A 101 -1.05 3.11 -16.15
C ASP A 101 -1.74 4.40 -15.72
N LYS A 102 -2.95 4.31 -15.16
CA LYS A 102 -3.73 5.46 -14.67
C LYS A 102 -3.37 5.90 -13.25
N ILE A 103 -2.40 5.26 -12.61
CA ILE A 103 -1.93 5.66 -11.28
C ILE A 103 -1.04 6.91 -11.44
N VAL A 104 -1.59 8.08 -11.11
CA VAL A 104 -0.90 9.38 -11.21
C VAL A 104 -0.43 9.95 -9.87
N ARG A 105 -1.02 9.49 -8.75
CA ARG A 105 -0.77 10.06 -7.42
C ARG A 105 0.69 9.85 -7.01
N GLY A 106 1.38 10.95 -6.69
CA GLY A 106 2.80 10.92 -6.29
C GLY A 106 3.77 10.58 -7.42
N ARG A 107 3.30 10.57 -8.68
CA ARG A 107 4.11 10.30 -9.88
C ARG A 107 4.18 11.49 -10.84
N LYS A 108 3.21 12.42 -10.78
CA LYS A 108 3.29 13.69 -11.49
C LYS A 108 4.33 14.59 -10.85
N HIS A 109 5.38 14.94 -11.60
CA HIS A 109 6.47 15.76 -11.12
C HIS A 109 5.96 17.10 -10.58
N GLU A 110 5.05 17.77 -11.27
CA GLU A 110 4.57 19.12 -10.93
C GLU A 110 3.61 19.17 -9.74
N ALA A 111 3.04 18.05 -9.28
CA ALA A 111 1.93 18.06 -8.32
C ALA A 111 2.32 18.27 -6.84
N ASN A 112 3.61 18.43 -6.51
CA ASN A 112 4.09 18.56 -5.12
C ASN A 112 5.33 19.46 -5.00
N GLU A 113 5.23 20.71 -5.43
CA GLU A 113 6.35 21.67 -5.36
C GLU A 113 6.84 21.90 -3.92
N GLN A 114 5.92 22.04 -2.97
CA GLN A 114 6.28 22.25 -1.56
C GLN A 114 7.12 21.09 -1.01
N GLY A 115 6.68 19.84 -1.27
CA GLY A 115 7.43 18.67 -0.83
C GLY A 115 8.83 18.58 -1.44
N LYS A 116 9.03 19.05 -2.68
CA LYS A 116 10.36 19.09 -3.32
C LYS A 116 11.27 20.12 -2.69
N LYS A 117 10.76 21.33 -2.43
CA LYS A 117 11.52 22.37 -1.72
C LYS A 117 11.96 21.86 -0.34
N GLN A 118 11.08 21.14 0.35
CA GLN A 118 11.39 20.53 1.64
C GLN A 118 12.40 19.38 1.53
N GLU A 119 12.39 18.59 0.45
CA GLU A 119 13.38 17.51 0.25
C GLU A 119 14.82 18.03 0.16
N LEU A 120 15.01 19.27 -0.30
CA LEU A 120 16.32 19.94 -0.39
C LEU A 120 16.71 20.70 0.89
N ASN A 121 15.81 20.83 1.86
CA ASN A 121 16.09 21.56 3.10
C ASN A 121 16.88 20.68 4.08
N SER A 122 17.98 21.22 4.61
CA SER A 122 18.88 20.53 5.56
C SER A 122 18.15 19.96 6.77
N ARG A 123 17.07 20.62 7.23
CA ARG A 123 16.19 20.16 8.33
C ARG A 123 15.62 18.76 8.09
N PHE A 124 15.34 18.39 6.84
CA PHE A 124 14.75 17.08 6.51
C PHE A 124 15.77 16.10 5.94
N SER A 125 17.04 16.48 5.83
CA SER A 125 18.10 15.68 5.20
C SER A 125 18.23 14.28 5.80
N ARG A 126 18.28 14.18 7.14
CA ARG A 126 18.35 12.91 7.88
C ARG A 126 17.16 12.01 7.59
N LEU A 127 15.94 12.56 7.63
CA LEU A 127 14.72 11.83 7.27
C LEU A 127 14.74 11.31 5.82
N VAL A 128 15.17 12.15 4.88
CA VAL A 128 15.24 11.79 3.45
C VAL A 128 16.29 10.70 3.20
N GLN A 129 17.49 10.84 3.77
CA GLN A 129 18.57 9.85 3.67
C GLN A 129 18.15 8.51 4.26
N PHE A 130 17.57 8.52 5.46
CA PHE A 130 17.03 7.32 6.09
C PHE A 130 15.93 6.67 5.24
N GLN A 131 14.97 7.46 4.75
CA GLN A 131 13.84 6.92 3.99
C GLN A 131 14.28 6.32 2.65
N LYS A 132 15.35 6.83 2.03
CA LYS A 132 15.93 6.28 0.80
C LYS A 132 16.46 4.86 0.97
N VAL A 133 16.87 4.48 2.18
CA VAL A 133 17.49 3.17 2.46
C VAL A 133 16.64 2.23 3.32
N VAL A 134 15.61 2.75 3.99
CA VAL A 134 14.68 1.95 4.78
C VAL A 134 13.34 1.78 4.07
N GLY A 135 12.79 2.84 3.49
CA GLY A 135 11.56 2.77 2.69
C GLY A 135 10.31 2.33 3.46
N ILE A 136 10.11 2.72 4.72
CA ILE A 136 8.87 2.42 5.48
C ILE A 136 7.78 3.49 5.23
N ARG A 137 6.54 3.30 5.71
CA ARG A 137 5.46 4.28 5.49
C ARG A 137 5.65 5.50 6.40
N ARG A 138 5.11 6.66 6.00
CA ARG A 138 5.16 7.90 6.82
C ARG A 138 4.68 7.70 8.27
N ASN A 139 3.57 6.98 8.47
CA ASN A 139 3.07 6.71 9.82
C ASN A 139 3.95 5.71 10.58
N GLU A 140 4.70 4.86 9.88
CA GLU A 140 5.65 3.93 10.50
C GLU A 140 6.91 4.69 10.93
N LEU A 141 7.39 5.64 10.11
CA LEU A 141 8.47 6.58 10.48
C LEU A 141 8.11 7.41 11.72
N LYS A 142 6.88 7.96 11.76
CA LYS A 142 6.42 8.80 12.88
C LYS A 142 6.46 8.08 14.22
N ASN A 143 6.25 6.75 14.21
CA ASN A 143 6.11 5.95 15.43
C ASN A 143 7.39 5.17 15.76
N LEU A 144 8.49 5.41 15.04
CA LEU A 144 9.74 4.69 15.24
C LEU A 144 10.44 5.21 16.49
N THR A 145 10.92 4.31 17.35
CA THR A 145 11.66 4.66 18.57
C THR A 145 13.05 4.03 18.59
N GLY A 146 13.93 4.47 19.51
CA GLY A 146 15.30 3.96 19.59
C GLY A 146 15.42 2.42 19.71
N SER A 147 14.44 1.76 20.32
CA SER A 147 14.37 0.28 20.41
C SER A 147 14.02 -0.45 19.12
N ASP A 148 13.69 0.27 18.04
CA ASP A 148 13.25 -0.37 16.79
C ASP A 148 14.42 -0.75 15.86
N LEU A 149 15.67 -0.44 16.21
CA LEU A 149 16.84 -0.97 15.52
C LEU A 149 17.21 -2.34 16.09
N ILE A 150 17.09 -3.39 15.27
CA ILE A 150 17.30 -4.77 15.69
C ILE A 150 18.41 -5.39 14.85
N GLU A 151 19.30 -6.14 15.50
CA GLU A 151 20.24 -7.03 14.85
C GLU A 151 19.88 -8.48 15.17
N ASP A 152 19.99 -9.36 14.19
CA ASP A 152 19.89 -10.80 14.44
C ASP A 152 21.26 -11.41 14.76
N GLU A 153 21.26 -12.68 15.15
CA GLU A 153 22.45 -13.46 15.50
C GLU A 153 23.47 -13.59 14.37
N TYR A 154 23.07 -13.31 13.12
CA TYR A 154 23.94 -13.33 11.93
C TYR A 154 24.45 -11.94 11.55
N GLY A 155 24.19 -10.92 12.38
CA GLY A 155 24.60 -9.54 12.12
C GLY A 155 23.75 -8.82 11.06
N ASN A 156 22.59 -9.37 10.68
CA ASN A 156 21.68 -8.64 9.79
C ASN A 156 20.94 -7.55 10.56
N CYS A 157 20.88 -6.37 9.97
CA CYS A 157 20.22 -5.22 10.55
C CYS A 157 18.78 -5.06 10.04
N TYR A 158 17.86 -4.73 10.94
CA TYR A 158 16.45 -4.51 10.65
C TYR A 158 15.91 -3.27 11.35
N VAL A 159 14.93 -2.64 10.72
CA VAL A 159 14.06 -1.66 11.36
C VAL A 159 12.73 -2.33 11.70
N LEU A 160 12.40 -2.40 12.99
CA LEU A 160 11.18 -3.02 13.48
C LEU A 160 9.99 -2.05 13.34
N VAL A 161 9.08 -2.39 12.44
CA VAL A 161 7.77 -1.75 12.37
C VAL A 161 6.82 -2.49 13.31
N LYS A 162 6.64 -1.95 14.53
CA LYS A 162 5.73 -2.51 15.54
C LYS A 162 4.28 -2.59 15.06
N ARG A 163 3.77 -1.55 14.38
CA ARG A 163 2.39 -1.45 13.89
C ARG A 163 2.27 -0.78 12.53
N GLY A 164 2.43 -1.58 11.48
CA GLY A 164 2.26 -1.15 10.08
C GLY A 164 0.80 -1.12 9.64
N LYS A 165 0.59 -0.90 8.33
CA LYS A 165 -0.75 -0.87 7.72
C LYS A 165 -1.54 -2.15 8.03
N GLY A 166 -2.72 -1.98 8.62
CA GLY A 166 -3.58 -3.11 9.03
C GLY A 166 -3.15 -3.80 10.33
N GLY A 167 -2.29 -3.16 11.13
CA GLY A 167 -1.79 -3.70 12.40
C GLY A 167 -0.67 -4.72 12.25
N LYS A 168 -0.02 -4.78 11.08
CA LYS A 168 1.02 -5.78 10.79
C LYS A 168 2.34 -5.40 11.46
N LYS A 169 2.91 -6.31 12.23
CA LYS A 169 4.31 -6.24 12.66
C LYS A 169 5.22 -6.67 11.50
N GLN A 170 6.37 -6.02 11.34
CA GLN A 170 7.28 -6.27 10.25
C GLN A 170 8.72 -5.94 10.67
N MET A 171 9.68 -6.80 10.31
CA MET A 171 11.11 -6.48 10.36
C MET A 171 11.55 -6.07 8.96
N GLN A 172 11.78 -4.78 8.77
CA GLN A 172 12.26 -4.22 7.50
C GLN A 172 13.76 -4.47 7.40
N TYR A 173 14.19 -5.34 6.49
CA TYR A 173 15.61 -5.64 6.29
C TYR A 173 16.36 -4.43 5.70
N ILE A 174 17.54 -4.15 6.25
CA ILE A 174 18.45 -3.12 5.77
C ILE A 174 19.55 -3.78 4.94
N LEU A 175 19.78 -3.26 3.73
CA LEU A 175 20.84 -3.79 2.89
C LEU A 175 22.21 -3.53 3.54
N PRO A 176 23.19 -4.45 3.41
CA PRO A 176 24.50 -4.30 4.07
C PRO A 176 25.19 -2.95 3.79
N LYS A 177 25.07 -2.44 2.57
CA LYS A 177 25.65 -1.15 2.15
C LYS A 177 25.05 0.06 2.89
N ASP A 178 23.85 -0.07 3.45
CA ASP A 178 23.08 1.03 4.03
C ASP A 178 23.04 0.99 5.58
N VAL A 179 23.61 -0.06 6.20
CA VAL A 179 23.60 -0.26 7.66
C VAL A 179 24.23 0.92 8.39
N ALA A 180 25.33 1.48 7.88
CA ALA A 180 26.00 2.61 8.51
C ALA A 180 25.09 3.84 8.64
N ILE A 181 24.34 4.18 7.57
CA ILE A 181 23.40 5.29 7.54
C ILE A 181 22.28 5.08 8.57
N VAL A 182 21.75 3.85 8.66
CA VAL A 182 20.70 3.50 9.61
C VAL A 182 21.21 3.59 11.04
N LYS A 183 22.37 3.00 11.35
CA LYS A 183 22.98 3.08 12.69
C LYS A 183 23.25 4.52 13.11
N GLN A 184 23.80 5.33 12.22
CA GLN A 184 24.03 6.76 12.48
C GLN A 184 22.73 7.50 12.78
N THR A 185 21.63 7.16 12.08
CA THR A 185 20.32 7.79 12.33
C THR A 185 19.80 7.48 13.74
N PHE A 186 20.07 6.28 14.27
CA PHE A 186 19.64 5.85 15.60
C PHE A 186 20.62 6.22 16.72
N ALA A 187 21.82 6.70 16.39
CA ALA A 187 22.85 7.01 17.38
C ALA A 187 22.36 8.04 18.40
N GLY A 188 22.50 7.71 19.70
CA GLY A 188 22.10 8.58 20.80
C GLY A 188 20.59 8.61 21.12
N ILE A 189 19.74 7.92 20.35
CA ILE A 189 18.29 7.88 20.59
C ILE A 189 17.97 6.83 21.65
N LYS A 190 17.28 7.24 22.73
CA LYS A 190 16.89 6.32 23.81
C LYS A 190 15.77 5.37 23.36
N GLU A 191 15.63 4.24 24.07
CA GLU A 191 14.71 3.15 23.72
C GLU A 191 13.27 3.60 23.39
N ASN A 192 12.72 4.53 24.18
CA ASN A 192 11.34 5.05 24.04
C ASN A 192 11.27 6.43 23.35
N GLU A 193 12.41 6.96 22.92
CA GLU A 193 12.49 8.25 22.27
C GLU A 193 12.19 8.12 20.78
N PRO A 194 11.37 9.02 20.19
CA PRO A 194 11.13 9.04 18.75
C PRO A 194 12.42 9.24 17.97
N VAL A 195 12.63 8.44 16.92
CA VAL A 195 13.80 8.61 16.03
C VAL A 195 13.73 9.93 15.27
N PHE A 196 12.52 10.35 14.88
CA PHE A 196 12.27 11.62 14.19
C PHE A 196 11.38 12.51 15.04
N SER A 197 11.76 13.78 15.12
CA SER A 197 10.96 14.81 15.78
C SER A 197 9.63 15.06 15.07
N GLU A 198 8.65 15.62 15.78
CA GLU A 198 7.39 16.06 15.16
C GLU A 198 7.64 17.10 14.06
N GLU A 199 8.63 17.95 14.27
CA GLU A 199 9.12 18.97 13.36
C GLU A 199 9.68 18.39 12.06
N GLU A 200 10.51 17.33 12.13
CA GLU A 200 10.96 16.60 10.93
C GLU A 200 9.79 15.92 10.21
N MET A 201 8.82 15.37 10.95
CA MET A 201 7.70 14.64 10.37
C MET A 201 6.59 15.53 9.77
N ASN A 202 6.55 16.81 10.14
CA ASN A 202 5.63 17.81 9.62
C ASN A 202 6.08 18.37 8.26
N ASN A 203 6.06 17.52 7.24
CA ASN A 203 6.47 17.87 5.88
C ASN A 203 5.55 17.24 4.82
N GLN A 204 5.64 17.74 3.59
CA GLN A 204 4.92 17.28 2.40
C GLN A 204 5.81 16.47 1.45
N ILE A 205 7.00 16.05 1.88
CA ILE A 205 7.93 15.24 1.07
C ILE A 205 7.23 13.96 0.62
N ASN A 206 7.47 13.56 -0.62
CA ASN A 206 6.88 12.35 -1.19
C ASN A 206 7.64 11.09 -0.75
N LEU A 207 7.55 10.76 0.54
CA LEU A 207 8.20 9.58 1.14
C LEU A 207 7.76 8.26 0.49
N HIS A 208 6.61 8.25 -0.19
CA HIS A 208 6.15 7.08 -0.95
C HIS A 208 6.95 6.89 -2.24
N ALA A 209 7.34 7.97 -2.92
CA ALA A 209 8.25 7.89 -4.06
C ALA A 209 9.63 7.41 -3.63
N LEU A 210 10.17 7.90 -2.51
CA LEU A 210 11.43 7.40 -1.94
C LEU A 210 11.36 5.90 -1.60
N ARG A 211 10.24 5.44 -1.04
CA ARG A 211 9.98 4.01 -0.82
C ARG A 211 9.97 3.20 -2.12
N ALA A 212 9.40 3.73 -3.20
CA ALA A 212 9.43 3.08 -4.50
C ALA A 212 10.86 3.03 -5.06
N GLN A 213 11.63 4.09 -4.91
CA GLN A 213 13.04 4.10 -5.30
C GLN A 213 13.85 3.03 -4.55
N HIS A 214 13.74 3.00 -3.21
CA HIS A 214 14.37 1.97 -2.38
C HIS A 214 14.03 0.55 -2.83
N SER A 215 12.78 0.33 -3.26
CA SER A 215 12.32 -0.98 -3.74
C SER A 215 12.99 -1.38 -5.06
N ARG A 216 13.26 -0.41 -5.96
CA ARG A 216 13.99 -0.65 -7.21
C ARG A 216 15.46 -0.92 -6.93
N ASP A 217 16.08 -0.14 -6.06
CA ASP A 217 17.49 -0.30 -5.70
C ASP A 217 17.72 -1.66 -5.01
N SER A 218 16.81 -2.04 -4.12
CA SER A 218 16.78 -3.38 -3.50
C SER A 218 16.59 -4.50 -4.53
N TYR A 219 15.74 -4.32 -5.55
CA TYR A 219 15.57 -5.31 -6.61
C TYR A 219 16.90 -5.58 -7.33
N PHE A 220 17.60 -4.53 -7.75
CA PHE A 220 18.89 -4.69 -8.43
C PHE A 220 19.97 -5.28 -7.52
N TYR A 221 19.95 -4.95 -6.22
CA TYR A 221 20.83 -5.59 -5.24
C TYR A 221 20.61 -7.10 -5.19
N TYR A 222 19.37 -7.57 -5.01
CA TYR A 222 19.08 -9.00 -4.94
C TYR A 222 19.34 -9.70 -6.28
N LEU A 223 19.01 -9.07 -7.41
CA LEU A 223 19.30 -9.60 -8.74
C LEU A 223 20.80 -9.87 -8.90
N LYS A 224 21.65 -8.89 -8.56
CA LYS A 224 23.11 -9.03 -8.61
C LYS A 224 23.59 -10.17 -7.71
N LYS A 225 23.07 -10.27 -6.47
CA LYS A 225 23.45 -11.34 -5.54
C LYS A 225 23.05 -12.74 -6.02
N ILE A 226 21.89 -12.87 -6.65
CA ILE A 226 21.42 -14.13 -7.24
C ILE A 226 22.31 -14.54 -8.42
N GLN A 227 22.67 -13.59 -9.29
CA GLN A 227 23.51 -13.84 -10.46
C GLN A 227 24.95 -14.22 -10.07
N GLN A 228 25.48 -13.63 -9.00
CA GLN A 228 26.86 -13.89 -8.53
C GLN A 228 27.04 -15.23 -7.83
N ASN A 229 25.99 -15.79 -7.23
CA ASN A 229 26.10 -17.03 -6.46
C ASN A 229 24.84 -17.90 -6.63
N PRO A 230 24.90 -18.98 -7.42
CA PRO A 230 23.77 -19.90 -7.58
C PRO A 230 23.25 -20.51 -6.27
N LYS A 231 24.10 -20.72 -5.26
CA LYS A 231 23.69 -21.21 -3.93
C LYS A 231 22.85 -20.17 -3.16
N MET A 232 23.02 -18.88 -3.47
CA MET A 232 22.22 -17.78 -2.89
C MET A 232 20.73 -17.97 -3.17
N ARG A 233 20.39 -18.57 -4.31
CA ARG A 233 19.00 -18.82 -4.70
C ARG A 233 18.26 -19.62 -3.62
N ARG A 234 18.82 -20.78 -3.24
CA ARG A 234 18.21 -21.68 -2.27
C ARG A 234 18.14 -21.05 -0.89
N ALA A 235 19.23 -20.43 -0.45
CA ALA A 235 19.30 -19.73 0.84
C ALA A 235 18.26 -18.60 0.93
N LEU A 236 18.16 -17.77 -0.10
CA LEU A 236 17.19 -16.68 -0.16
C LEU A 236 15.76 -17.23 -0.19
N SER A 237 15.45 -18.23 -1.02
CA SER A 237 14.13 -18.86 -1.02
C SER A 237 13.73 -19.40 0.35
N HIS A 238 14.63 -20.09 1.06
CA HIS A 238 14.38 -20.58 2.42
C HIS A 238 14.11 -19.42 3.39
N LEU A 239 14.92 -18.36 3.35
CA LEU A 239 14.71 -17.17 4.17
C LEU A 239 13.33 -16.54 3.92
N LEU A 240 12.93 -16.39 2.65
CA LEU A 240 11.63 -15.80 2.30
C LEU A 240 10.46 -16.66 2.78
N ILE A 241 10.59 -17.99 2.71
CA ILE A 241 9.59 -18.93 3.22
C ILE A 241 9.48 -18.82 4.74
N SER A 242 10.60 -18.88 5.47
CA SER A 242 10.62 -18.73 6.93
C SER A 242 9.98 -17.41 7.36
N LYS A 243 10.38 -16.27 6.76
CA LYS A 243 9.76 -14.97 7.07
C LYS A 243 8.26 -14.95 6.77
N TRP A 244 7.81 -15.64 5.71
CA TRP A 244 6.38 -15.74 5.41
C TRP A 244 5.64 -16.55 6.48
N GLU A 245 6.18 -17.69 6.89
CA GLU A 245 5.58 -18.55 7.91
C GLU A 245 5.47 -17.81 9.25
N ASP A 246 6.54 -17.16 9.70
CA ASP A 246 6.56 -16.32 10.91
C ASP A 246 5.52 -15.21 10.86
N GLY A 247 5.38 -14.54 9.70
CA GLY A 247 4.39 -13.49 9.49
C GLY A 247 2.94 -13.96 9.44
N HIS A 248 2.70 -15.28 9.31
CA HIS A 248 1.37 -15.86 9.12
C HIS A 248 0.95 -16.85 10.21
N GLN A 249 1.64 -16.86 11.36
CA GLN A 249 1.29 -17.73 12.51
C GLN A 249 -0.16 -17.54 12.99
N LYS A 250 -0.68 -16.30 12.98
CA LYS A 250 -2.09 -16.04 13.30
C LYS A 250 -3.05 -16.77 12.35
N LEU A 251 -2.77 -16.71 11.04
CA LEU A 251 -3.57 -17.42 10.04
C LEU A 251 -3.47 -18.94 10.21
N LYS A 252 -2.29 -19.45 10.56
CA LYS A 252 -2.07 -20.87 10.84
C LYS A 252 -2.97 -21.36 11.98
N LYS A 253 -3.08 -20.57 13.05
CA LYS A 253 -3.95 -20.86 14.21
C LYS A 253 -5.44 -20.73 13.89
N GLU A 254 -5.84 -19.66 13.19
CA GLU A 254 -7.26 -19.37 12.93
C GLU A 254 -7.86 -20.19 11.77
N SER A 255 -7.06 -20.62 10.80
CA SER A 255 -7.53 -21.33 9.62
C SER A 255 -6.41 -22.16 8.95
N PRO A 256 -6.07 -23.34 9.49
CA PRO A 256 -4.98 -24.19 8.98
C PRO A 256 -5.07 -24.49 7.48
N ASN A 257 -6.25 -24.87 6.97
CA ASN A 257 -6.44 -25.16 5.54
C ASN A 257 -6.14 -23.94 4.65
N LYS A 258 -6.57 -22.74 5.07
CA LYS A 258 -6.28 -21.50 4.33
C LYS A 258 -4.80 -21.13 4.41
N TYR A 259 -4.15 -21.42 5.53
CA TYR A 259 -2.71 -21.23 5.69
C TYR A 259 -1.94 -22.09 4.68
N GLU A 260 -2.20 -23.40 4.61
CA GLU A 260 -1.49 -24.30 3.69
C GLU A 260 -1.69 -23.93 2.22
N ILE A 261 -2.91 -23.58 1.82
CA ILE A 261 -3.18 -23.10 0.46
C ILE A 261 -2.36 -21.84 0.14
N ARG A 262 -2.31 -20.88 1.06
CA ARG A 262 -1.54 -19.64 0.83
C ARG A 262 -0.04 -19.88 0.85
N ARG A 263 0.44 -20.79 1.70
CA ARG A 263 1.83 -21.20 1.77
C ARG A 263 2.27 -21.84 0.45
N LYS A 264 1.49 -22.80 -0.06
CA LYS A 264 1.73 -23.44 -1.35
C LYS A 264 1.80 -22.41 -2.49
N ASN A 265 0.87 -21.45 -2.52
CA ASN A 265 0.87 -20.38 -3.52
C ASN A 265 2.09 -19.46 -3.39
N PHE A 266 2.51 -19.14 -2.17
CA PHE A 266 3.71 -18.34 -1.93
C PHE A 266 4.97 -19.05 -2.44
N ILE A 267 5.13 -20.34 -2.12
CA ILE A 267 6.24 -21.17 -2.60
C ILE A 267 6.20 -21.29 -4.13
N TYR A 268 5.01 -21.49 -4.71
CA TYR A 268 4.84 -21.51 -6.16
C TYR A 268 5.30 -20.22 -6.83
N ASP A 269 5.15 -19.07 -6.18
CA ASP A 269 5.63 -17.78 -6.69
C ASP A 269 7.16 -17.63 -6.69
N LEU A 270 7.89 -18.45 -5.92
CA LEU A 270 9.36 -18.47 -5.80
C LEU A 270 10.07 -19.35 -6.84
N ARG A 271 9.32 -20.04 -7.71
CA ARG A 271 9.88 -20.92 -8.74
C ARG A 271 10.86 -20.21 -9.69
N ASP A 272 11.70 -21.01 -10.35
CA ASP A 272 12.72 -20.51 -11.26
C ASP A 272 12.18 -20.15 -12.63
N GLU A 273 11.37 -19.11 -12.65
CA GLU A 273 10.81 -18.56 -13.87
C GLU A 273 10.94 -17.05 -13.87
N ILE A 274 10.88 -16.48 -15.06
CA ILE A 274 10.81 -15.03 -15.26
C ILE A 274 9.39 -14.54 -14.93
N TYR A 275 9.30 -13.37 -14.29
CA TYR A 275 8.05 -12.64 -14.15
C TYR A 275 7.84 -11.77 -15.39
N VAL A 276 6.90 -12.15 -16.25
CA VAL A 276 6.56 -11.40 -17.47
C VAL A 276 5.41 -10.46 -17.21
N LEU A 277 5.58 -9.17 -17.53
CA LEU A 277 4.53 -8.17 -17.46
C LEU A 277 3.41 -8.48 -18.46
N ARG A 278 2.16 -8.16 -18.08
CA ARG A 278 0.97 -8.38 -18.90
C ARG A 278 0.05 -7.16 -18.91
N GLY A 279 -0.78 -7.05 -19.94
CA GLY A 279 -1.80 -6.00 -20.08
C GLY A 279 -1.21 -4.59 -19.96
N THR A 280 -1.89 -3.71 -19.23
CA THR A 280 -1.52 -2.29 -19.10
C THR A 280 -0.15 -2.09 -18.44
N ASN A 281 0.32 -3.02 -17.59
CA ASN A 281 1.67 -2.96 -17.02
C ASN A 281 2.73 -3.13 -18.11
N LYS A 282 2.52 -4.05 -19.06
CA LYS A 282 3.44 -4.26 -20.19
C LYS A 282 3.46 -3.03 -21.10
N SER A 283 2.29 -2.51 -21.47
CA SER A 283 2.18 -1.30 -22.29
C SER A 283 2.86 -0.09 -21.63
N LYS A 284 2.67 0.10 -20.31
CA LYS A 284 3.33 1.15 -19.55
C LYS A 284 4.85 1.00 -19.56
N ALA A 285 5.36 -0.21 -19.30
CA ALA A 285 6.80 -0.46 -19.28
C ALA A 285 7.44 -0.15 -20.65
N LEU A 286 6.83 -0.64 -21.74
CA LEU A 286 7.29 -0.36 -23.11
C LEU A 286 7.31 1.14 -23.42
N ALA A 287 6.24 1.86 -23.08
CA ALA A 287 6.16 3.31 -23.29
C ALA A 287 7.18 4.11 -22.47
N SER A 288 7.69 3.55 -21.38
CA SER A 288 8.72 4.15 -20.52
C SER A 288 10.12 3.58 -20.72
N GLY A 289 10.35 2.75 -21.75
CA GLY A 289 11.64 2.11 -22.01
C GLY A 289 12.11 1.15 -20.90
N MET A 290 11.19 0.64 -20.09
CA MET A 290 11.50 -0.26 -18.98
C MET A 290 11.42 -1.74 -19.40
N PRO A 291 12.17 -2.64 -18.74
CA PRO A 291 12.07 -4.07 -18.97
C PRO A 291 10.65 -4.60 -18.77
N ILE A 292 10.27 -5.60 -19.58
CA ILE A 292 8.99 -6.31 -19.44
C ILE A 292 9.13 -7.66 -18.72
N GLU A 293 10.36 -8.00 -18.32
CA GLU A 293 10.76 -9.25 -17.69
C GLU A 293 11.59 -8.97 -16.45
N TYR A 294 11.29 -9.69 -15.37
CA TYR A 294 11.95 -9.51 -14.09
C TYR A 294 12.23 -10.84 -13.40
N ASN A 295 13.29 -10.92 -12.61
CA ASN A 295 13.58 -12.12 -11.80
C ASN A 295 12.57 -12.24 -10.64
N ARG A 296 11.83 -13.37 -10.59
CA ARG A 296 10.79 -13.59 -9.57
C ARG A 296 11.33 -13.60 -8.15
N LEU A 297 12.47 -14.24 -7.93
CA LEU A 297 13.05 -14.36 -6.60
C LEU A 297 13.51 -13.00 -6.07
N ALA A 298 14.16 -12.18 -6.89
CA ALA A 298 14.53 -10.81 -6.53
C ALA A 298 13.29 -9.94 -6.24
N LEU A 299 12.24 -10.04 -7.05
CA LEU A 299 10.97 -9.33 -6.80
C LEU A 299 10.31 -9.78 -5.49
N MET A 300 10.32 -11.08 -5.19
CA MET A 300 9.75 -11.58 -3.94
C MET A 300 10.60 -11.17 -2.74
N ALA A 301 11.92 -11.13 -2.86
CA ALA A 301 12.80 -10.62 -1.82
C ALA A 301 12.43 -9.17 -1.45
N VAL A 302 12.29 -8.29 -2.43
CA VAL A 302 11.79 -6.91 -2.20
C VAL A 302 10.40 -6.94 -1.57
N SER A 303 9.50 -7.78 -2.07
CA SER A 303 8.13 -7.90 -1.58
C SER A 303 8.05 -8.30 -0.11
N VAL A 304 8.97 -9.13 0.37
CA VAL A 304 8.98 -9.70 1.73
C VAL A 304 9.80 -8.81 2.66
N LEU A 305 11.07 -8.60 2.29
CA LEU A 305 12.09 -8.00 3.13
C LEU A 305 12.02 -6.47 3.16
N ASN A 306 11.56 -5.84 2.07
CA ASN A 306 11.52 -4.37 1.99
C ASN A 306 10.11 -3.76 1.92
N LEU A 307 9.08 -4.57 1.65
CA LEU A 307 7.71 -4.07 1.49
C LEU A 307 6.69 -4.72 2.43
N SER A 308 6.92 -5.98 2.84
CA SER A 308 5.99 -6.86 3.54
C SER A 308 4.60 -6.95 2.88
N HIS A 309 4.60 -7.07 1.55
CA HIS A 309 3.40 -7.26 0.73
C HIS A 309 3.13 -8.72 0.40
N TRP A 310 4.17 -9.57 0.41
CA TRP A 310 4.10 -11.01 0.13
C TRP A 310 3.51 -11.36 -1.25
N ARG A 311 3.57 -10.42 -2.22
CA ARG A 311 2.89 -10.52 -3.53
C ARG A 311 3.66 -9.80 -4.64
N LEU A 312 4.09 -10.57 -5.65
CA LEU A 312 4.79 -10.06 -6.84
C LEU A 312 4.00 -8.96 -7.57
N SER A 313 2.72 -9.21 -7.87
CA SER A 313 1.89 -8.27 -8.64
C SER A 313 1.76 -6.89 -8.00
N VAL A 314 1.71 -6.82 -6.66
CA VAL A 314 1.61 -5.55 -5.93
C VAL A 314 2.95 -4.81 -5.95
N THR A 315 4.05 -5.53 -5.72
CA THR A 315 5.42 -5.00 -5.81
C THR A 315 5.68 -4.39 -7.18
N VAL A 316 5.43 -5.15 -8.25
CA VAL A 316 5.66 -4.68 -9.62
C VAL A 316 4.82 -3.44 -9.94
N THR A 317 3.51 -3.52 -9.71
CA THR A 317 2.57 -2.47 -10.13
C THR A 317 2.79 -1.13 -9.43
N ASN A 318 3.19 -1.16 -8.15
CA ASN A 318 3.24 0.04 -7.33
C ASN A 318 4.66 0.58 -7.10
N TYR A 319 5.68 -0.29 -7.13
CA TYR A 319 7.03 0.06 -6.68
C TYR A 319 8.12 -0.18 -7.73
N ILE A 320 7.90 -1.04 -8.72
CA ILE A 320 8.87 -1.25 -9.81
C ILE A 320 8.51 -0.35 -11.00
N LEU A 321 7.27 -0.45 -11.51
CA LEU A 321 6.72 0.37 -12.58
C LEU A 321 6.16 1.70 -12.07
#